data_AF-A0AB40CPU4-F1
#
_entry.id   AF-A0AB40CPU4-F1
#
_cell.length_a   1.000
_cell.length_b   1.000
_cell.length_c   1.000
_cell.angle_alpha   90.00
_cell.angle_beta   90.00
_cell.angle_gamma   90.00
#
_symmetry.space_group_name_H-M   'P 1'
#
loop_
_entity.id
_entity.type
_entity.pdbx_description
1 polymer ?
#
loop_
_entity_poly.entity_id
_entity_poly.type
_entity_poly.pdbx_seq_one_letter_code
_entity_poly.pdbx_strand_id
1 'polypeptide(L)' 'MTFVTSMCMFQLTRNAFMNPDVRINKAHRTTAVLENEEEGRRYSQHSFREFLSHQRPEIMPALNSFFTKNDQ' A
#
# COMPACT_ATOMS: atom_id res chain seq x y z
N MET A 1 14.74 19.70 -12.45
CA MET A 1 13.69 19.25 -13.39
C MET A 1 13.58 17.73 -13.48
N THR A 2 14.68 16.98 -13.47
CA THR A 2 14.69 15.50 -13.57
C THR A 2 13.99 14.77 -12.43
N PHE A 3 13.99 15.34 -11.22
CA PHE A 3 13.34 14.74 -10.04
C PHE A 3 11.81 14.74 -10.12
N VAL A 4 11.22 15.84 -10.60
CA VAL A 4 9.76 15.96 -10.72
C VAL A 4 9.26 15.05 -11.83
N THR A 5 9.97 14.99 -12.96
CA THR A 5 9.60 14.10 -14.06
C THR A 5 9.69 12.63 -13.67
N SER A 6 10.74 12.22 -12.94
CA SER A 6 10.82 10.83 -12.44
C SER A 6 9.71 10.50 -11.46
N MET A 7 9.36 11.44 -10.56
CA MET A 7 8.25 11.27 -9.62
C MET A 7 6.91 11.13 -10.34
N CYS A 8 6.64 11.96 -11.36
CA CYS A 8 5.42 11.86 -12.15
C CYS A 8 5.36 10.53 -12.93
N MET A 9 6.46 10.13 -13.57
CA MET A 9 6.54 8.87 -14.32
C MET A 9 6.30 7.66 -13.40
N PHE A 10 6.87 7.65 -12.20
CA PHE A 10 6.63 6.60 -11.22
C PHE A 10 5.16 6.53 -10.78
N GLN A 11 4.54 7.68 -10.49
CA GLN A 11 3.13 7.74 -10.10
C GLN A 11 2.19 7.27 -11.21
N LEU A 12 2.43 7.72 -12.45
CA LEU A 12 1.64 7.31 -13.63
C LEU A 12 1.77 5.82 -13.90
N THR A 13 3.01 5.29 -13.86
CA THR A 13 3.28 3.86 -14.04
C THR A 13 2.53 3.05 -12.99
N ARG A 14 2.58 3.46 -11.72
CA ARG A 14 1.86 2.80 -10.63
C ARG A 14 0.34 2.82 -10.84
N ASN A 15 -0.23 3.97 -11.22
CA ASN A 15 -1.67 4.10 -11.46
C ASN A 15 -2.11 3.21 -12.63
N ALA A 16 -1.33 3.18 -13.71
CA ALA A 16 -1.63 2.38 -14.88
C ALA A 16 -1.67 0.86 -14.57
N PHE A 17 -0.72 0.36 -13.77
CA PHE A 17 -0.60 -1.08 -13.48
C PHE A 17 -1.39 -1.59 -12.27
N MET A 18 -1.59 -0.76 -11.24
CA MET A 18 -2.19 -1.21 -9.97
C MET A 18 -3.59 -0.66 -9.72
N ASN A 19 -4.09 0.28 -10.54
CA ASN A 19 -5.46 0.76 -10.36
C ASN A 19 -6.45 -0.34 -10.80
N PRO A 20 -7.34 -0.83 -9.90
CA PRO A 20 -8.33 -1.85 -10.23
C PRO A 20 -9.28 -1.46 -11.37
N ASP A 21 -9.42 -0.16 -11.64
CA ASP A 21 -10.26 0.38 -12.71
C ASP A 21 -9.56 0.42 -14.08
N VAL A 22 -8.23 0.30 -14.12
CA VAL A 22 -7.41 0.39 -15.35
C VAL A 22 -6.85 -0.99 -15.70
N ARG A 23 -7.53 -1.69 -16.60
CA ARG A 23 -7.15 -3.04 -17.06
C ARG A 23 -6.19 -3.01 -18.26
N ILE A 24 -4.89 -3.08 -18.00
CA ILE A 24 -3.86 -3.17 -19.06
C ILE A 24 -3.73 -4.61 -19.59
N ASN A 25 -3.91 -5.61 -18.74
CA ASN A 25 -3.78 -7.01 -19.14
C ASN A 25 -5.05 -7.51 -19.84
N LYS A 26 -4.91 -7.96 -21.10
CA LYS A 26 -6.01 -8.50 -21.92
C LYS A 26 -6.30 -9.99 -21.69
N ALA A 27 -5.55 -10.66 -20.81
CA ALA A 27 -5.68 -12.10 -20.55
C ALA A 27 -7.07 -12.51 -20.04
N HIS A 28 -7.78 -11.63 -19.31
CA HIS A 28 -9.10 -11.90 -18.73
C HIS A 28 -10.24 -11.14 -19.41
N ARG A 29 -10.24 -11.09 -20.76
CA ARG A 29 -11.32 -10.45 -21.53
C ARG A 29 -12.70 -11.10 -21.37
N THR A 30 -12.75 -12.35 -20.94
CA THR A 30 -13.99 -13.17 -20.87
C THR A 30 -14.55 -13.29 -19.46
N THR A 31 -13.84 -12.84 -18.42
CA THR A 31 -14.34 -12.91 -17.04
C THR A 31 -15.29 -11.74 -16.79
N ALA A 32 -16.59 -12.02 -16.81
CA ALA A 32 -17.65 -11.02 -16.58
C ALA A 32 -17.75 -10.56 -15.10
N VAL A 33 -17.13 -11.29 -14.17
CA VAL A 33 -17.15 -11.02 -12.73
C VAL A 33 -15.75 -10.62 -12.27
N LEU A 34 -15.67 -9.49 -11.58
CA LEU A 34 -14.46 -8.90 -11.01
C LEU A 34 -14.02 -9.71 -9.78
N GLU A 35 -13.17 -10.71 -9.95
CA GLU A 35 -12.31 -11.22 -8.86
C GLU A 35 -11.26 -10.15 -8.50
N ASN A 36 -11.73 -8.97 -8.08
CA ASN A 36 -10.95 -7.75 -7.86
C ASN A 36 -10.76 -7.46 -6.36
N GLU A 37 -11.18 -8.38 -5.48
CA GLU A 37 -10.94 -8.24 -4.04
C GLU A 37 -9.44 -8.28 -3.75
N GLU A 38 -8.69 -9.17 -4.39
CA GLU A 38 -7.26 -9.32 -4.14
C GLU A 38 -6.42 -8.18 -4.77
N GLU A 39 -6.77 -7.76 -5.99
CA GLU A 39 -6.16 -6.59 -6.65
C GLU A 39 -6.51 -5.29 -5.91
N GLY A 40 -7.78 -5.09 -5.52
CA GLY A 40 -8.22 -3.95 -4.72
C GLY A 40 -7.60 -3.91 -3.32
N ARG A 41 -7.42 -5.07 -2.67
CA ARG A 41 -6.68 -5.18 -1.40
C ARG A 41 -5.23 -4.75 -1.58
N ARG A 42 -4.54 -5.21 -2.63
CA ARG A 42 -3.16 -4.82 -2.94
C ARG A 42 -3.02 -3.32 -3.28
N TYR A 43 -4.02 -2.72 -3.92
CA TYR A 43 -4.02 -1.28 -4.17
C TYR A 43 -4.22 -0.46 -2.88
N SER A 44 -5.15 -0.87 -2.02
CA SER A 44 -5.49 -0.19 -0.76
C SER A 44 -4.43 -0.38 0.34
N GLN A 45 -3.91 -1.60 0.47
CA GLN A 45 -2.86 -2.00 1.41
C GLN A 45 -1.53 -2.14 0.67
N HIS A 46 -0.88 -1.02 0.38
CA HIS A 46 0.53 -1.02 0.01
C HIS A 46 1.39 -1.52 1.18
N SER A 47 2.55 -2.10 0.88
CA SER A 47 3.40 -2.82 1.87
C SER A 47 3.72 -2.03 3.13
N PHE A 48 3.88 -0.70 3.01
CA PHE A 48 4.11 0.16 4.16
C PHE A 48 2.89 0.28 5.09
N ARG A 49 1.68 0.35 4.52
CA ARG A 49 0.44 0.37 5.31
C ARG A 49 0.11 -0.99 5.91
N GLU A 50 0.40 -2.07 5.20
CA GLU A 50 0.29 -3.43 5.76
C GLU A 50 1.25 -3.60 6.95
N PHE A 51 2.50 -3.16 6.80
CA PHE A 51 3.49 -3.16 7.89
C PHE A 51 3.01 -2.37 9.12
N LEU A 52 2.52 -1.14 8.93
CA LEU A 52 1.98 -0.33 10.02
C LEU A 52 0.70 -0.92 10.64
N SER A 53 -0.12 -1.64 9.87
CA SER A 53 -1.36 -2.23 10.38
C SER A 53 -1.13 -3.33 11.42
N HIS A 54 0.03 -3.98 11.40
CA HIS A 54 0.42 -4.99 12.37
C HIS A 54 1.13 -4.42 13.60
N GLN A 55 1.53 -3.14 13.56
CA GLN A 55 2.10 -2.48 14.73
C GLN A 55 1.02 -2.00 15.68
N ARG A 56 1.34 -2.02 16.98
CA ARG A 56 0.49 -1.40 17.99
C ARG A 56 0.43 0.11 17.74
N PRO A 57 -0.75 0.75 17.82
CA PRO A 57 -0.88 2.19 17.65
C PRO A 57 -0.31 2.91 18.88
N GLU A 58 1.02 3.03 18.92
CA GLU A 58 1.74 3.73 19.98
C GLU A 58 2.47 4.93 19.36
N ILE A 59 2.23 6.12 19.89
CA ILE A 59 2.82 7.37 19.38
C ILE A 59 4.35 7.34 19.59
N MET A 60 4.82 6.75 20.70
CA MET A 60 6.25 6.65 21.05
C MET A 60 6.54 5.33 21.79
N PRO A 61 6.72 4.20 21.08
CA PRO A 61 6.90 2.89 21.71
C PRO A 61 8.16 2.82 22.59
N ALA A 62 9.21 3.56 22.22
CA ALA A 62 10.45 3.62 23.00
C ALA A 62 10.22 4.25 24.39
N LEU A 63 9.52 5.39 24.47
CA LEU A 63 9.20 6.03 25.75
C LEU A 63 8.20 5.20 26.56
N ASN A 64 7.17 4.66 25.91
CA ASN A 64 6.19 3.82 26.58
C ASN A 64 6.87 2.62 27.25
N SER A 65 7.76 1.92 26.53
CA SER A 65 8.51 0.79 27.07
C SER A 65 9.54 1.17 28.15
N PHE A 66 10.08 2.40 28.12
CA PHE A 66 10.97 2.91 29.17
C PHE A 66 10.21 3.09 30.49
N PHE A 67 9.02 3.69 30.45
CA PHE A 67 8.23 3.91 31.67
C PHE A 67 7.58 2.64 32.22
N THR A 68 7.16 1.70 31.36
CA THR A 68 6.56 0.44 31.83
C THR A 68 7.56 -0.60 32.34
N LYS A 69 8.81 -0.62 31.84
CA LYS A 69 9.83 -1.58 32.30
C LYS A 69 10.55 -1.19 33.59
N ASN A 70 10.59 0.10 33.90
CA ASN A 70 11.33 0.64 35.05
C ASN A 70 10.49 0.73 36.35
N ASP A 71 9.22 0.31 36.31
CA ASP A 71 8.27 0.35 37.45
C ASP A 71 8.07 -1.04 38.11
N GLN A 72 9.00 -1.98 37.87
CA GLN A 72 9.18 -3.26 38.59
C GLN A 72 10.39 -3.20 39.51
#